data_AF-A0A7Z9UBW6-F1
#
_entry.id   AF-A0A7Z9UBW6-F1
#
_cell.length_a   1.000
_cell.length_b   1.000
_cell.length_c   1.000
_cell.angle_alpha   90.00
_cell.angle_beta   90.00
_cell.angle_gamma   90.00
#
_symmetry.space_group_name_H-M   'P 1'
#
loop_
_entity.id
_entity.type
_entity.pdbx_description
1 polymer ?
#
loop_
_entity_poly.entity_id
_entity_poly.type
_entity_poly.pdbx_seq_one_letter_code
_entity_poly.pdbx_strand_id
1 'polypeptide(L)' 'MEDINERIQQATKYLKEKVAQKPDFALILGSGLGELAEKAENAQVVSYKDIPGFPVSTAPGHKGNL' A
#
# COMPACT_ATOMS: atom_id res chain seq x y z
N MET A 1 -13.55 -18.49 1.63
CA MET A 1 -12.79 -17.23 1.69
C MET A 1 -11.35 -17.63 1.86
N GLU A 2 -10.44 -16.98 1.13
CA GLU A 2 -9.00 -17.18 1.30
C GLU A 2 -8.60 -16.84 2.74
N ASP A 3 -7.69 -17.60 3.34
CA ASP A 3 -7.30 -17.41 4.74
C ASP A 3 -6.63 -16.04 4.93
N ILE A 4 -6.84 -15.38 6.07
CA ILE A 4 -6.25 -14.07 6.33
C ILE A 4 -4.71 -14.13 6.31
N ASN A 5 -4.11 -15.24 6.77
CA ASN A 5 -2.67 -15.40 6.72
C ASN A 5 -2.17 -15.60 5.29
N GLU A 6 -2.91 -16.33 4.45
CA GLU A 6 -2.58 -16.50 3.04
C GLU A 6 -2.53 -15.14 2.33
N ARG A 7 -3.55 -14.29 2.54
CA ARG A 7 -3.60 -12.94 1.98
C ARG A 7 -2.43 -12.07 2.43
N ILE A 8 -2.09 -12.11 3.73
CA ILE A 8 -0.95 -11.38 4.29
C ILE A 8 0.37 -11.86 3.66
N GLN A 9 0.55 -13.17 3.51
CA GLN A 9 1.77 -13.75 2.93
C GLN A 9 1.94 -13.36 1.45
N GLN A 10 0.87 -13.43 0.65
CA GLN A 10 0.89 -13.03 -0.75
C GLN A 10 1.27 -11.56 -0.92
N ALA A 11 0.60 -10.67 -0.17
CA ALA A 11 0.89 -9.23 -0.19
C ALA A 11 2.32 -8.93 0.26
N THR A 12 2.78 -9.57 1.34
CA THR A 12 4.13 -9.38 1.87
C THR A 12 5.19 -9.83 0.88
N LYS A 13 4.98 -10.96 0.21
CA LYS A 13 5.91 -11.47 -0.81
C LYS A 13 6.00 -10.49 -1.97
N TYR A 14 4.86 -10.06 -2.50
CA TYR A 14 4.79 -9.10 -3.61
C TYR A 14 5.51 -7.78 -3.26
N LEU A 15 5.27 -7.23 -2.07
CA LEU A 15 5.87 -5.97 -1.64
C LEU A 15 7.39 -6.09 -1.40
N LYS A 16 7.89 -7.22 -0.89
CA LYS A 16 9.33 -7.43 -0.71
C LYS A 16 10.10 -7.46 -2.04
N GLU A 17 9.46 -7.88 -3.13
CA GLU A 17 10.07 -7.88 -4.47
C GLU A 17 10.09 -6.48 -5.10
N LYS A 18 9.21 -5.57 -4.65
CA LYS A 18 9.08 -4.21 -5.19
C LYS A 18 9.83 -3.16 -4.37
N VAL A 19 9.80 -3.29 -3.05
CA VAL A 19 10.36 -2.31 -2.12
C VAL A 19 11.76 -2.76 -1.70
N ALA A 20 12.76 -1.96 -2.06
CA ALA A 20 14.16 -2.30 -1.83
C ALA A 20 14.59 -2.28 -0.35
N GLN A 21 13.85 -1.56 0.50
CA GLN A 21 14.22 -1.32 1.89
C GLN A 21 13.06 -1.61 2.84
N LYS A 22 13.37 -2.17 4.00
CA LYS A 22 12.41 -2.33 5.09
C LYS A 22 12.16 -0.95 5.72
N PRO A 23 10.92 -0.43 5.73
CA PRO A 23 10.64 0.86 6.35
C PRO A 23 10.73 0.77 7.88
N ASP A 24 11.22 1.83 8.51
CA ASP A 24 11.28 1.94 9.98
C ASP A 24 9.91 2.30 10.59
N PHE A 25 9.08 3.02 9.83
CA PHE A 25 7.74 3.42 10.22
C PHE A 25 6.78 3.36 9.02
N ALA A 26 5.48 3.28 9.32
CA ALA A 26 4.42 3.37 8.32
C ALA A 26 3.48 4.51 8.68
N LEU A 27 2.93 5.19 7.68
CA LEU A 27 1.98 6.28 7.83
C LEU A 27 0.72 5.98 7.02
N ILE A 28 -0.45 6.05 7.66
CA ILE A 28 -1.75 5.88 7.00
C ILE A 28 -2.37 7.27 6.83
N LEU A 29 -2.63 7.65 5.58
CA LEU A 29 -3.21 8.95 5.25
C LEU A 29 -4.73 8.82 5.10
N GLY A 30 -5.47 9.49 5.98
CA GLY A 30 -6.92 9.60 5.90
C GLY A 30 -7.41 10.59 4.84
N SER A 31 -8.73 10.78 4.81
CA SER A 31 -9.37 11.74 3.90
C SER A 31 -8.78 13.14 4.04
N GLY A 32 -8.45 13.77 2.91
CA GLY A 32 -7.87 15.13 2.88
C GLY A 32 -6.36 15.21 3.15
N LEU A 33 -5.70 14.09 3.50
CA LEU A 33 -4.25 14.07 3.79
C LEU A 33 -3.39 13.52 2.64
N GLY A 34 -4.00 13.17 1.51
CA GLY A 34 -3.31 12.53 0.38
C GLY A 34 -2.18 13.37 -0.23
N GLU A 35 -2.25 14.70 -0.14
CA GLU A 35 -1.18 15.61 -0.60
C GLU A 35 0.13 15.43 0.18
N LEU A 36 0.08 14.90 1.41
CA LEU A 36 1.28 14.64 2.18
C LEU A 36 2.15 13.55 1.52
N ALA A 37 1.54 12.56 0.86
CA ALA A 37 2.27 11.53 0.11
C ALA A 37 3.03 12.12 -1.09
N GLU A 38 2.55 13.22 -1.68
CA GLU A 38 3.19 13.87 -2.83
C GLU A 38 4.50 14.58 -2.44
N LYS A 39 4.73 14.81 -1.15
CA LYS A 39 5.98 15.37 -0.62
C LYS A 39 7.07 14.33 -0.38
N ALA A 40 6.77 13.04 -0.59
CA ALA A 40 7.77 11.99 -0.44
C ALA A 40 8.81 12.05 -1.58
N GLU A 41 10.07 12.22 -1.21
CA GLU A 41 11.17 12.21 -2.17
C GLU A 41 11.53 10.77 -2.58
N ASN A 42 11.90 10.56 -3.85
CA ASN A 42 12.25 9.25 -4.41
C ASN A 42 11.17 8.17 -4.16
N ALA A 43 9.90 8.56 -4.16
CA ALA A 43 8.79 7.68 -3.86
C ALA A 43 8.67 6.53 -4.88
N GLN A 44 8.49 5.32 -4.36
CA GLN A 44 8.01 4.17 -5.12
C GLN A 44 6.52 4.03 -4.83
N VAL A 45 5.69 4.00 -5.87
CA VAL A 45 4.23 3.93 -5.74
C VAL A 45 3.75 2.56 -6.17
N VAL A 46 3.03 1.87 -5.30
CA VAL A 46 2.41 0.57 -5.56
C VAL A 46 0.90 0.71 -5.38
N SER A 47 0.15 0.57 -6.47
CA SER A 47 -1.32 0.60 -6.41
C SER A 47 -1.85 -0.61 -5.63
N TYR A 48 -2.82 -0.40 -4.74
CA TYR A 48 -3.45 -1.48 -3.96
C TYR A 48 -4.09 -2.53 -4.86
N LYS A 49 -4.49 -2.17 -6.08
CA LYS A 49 -5.06 -3.10 -7.06
C LYS A 49 -4.06 -4.15 -7.56
N ASP A 50 -2.77 -3.82 -7.49
CA ASP A 50 -1.70 -4.70 -7.96
C ASP A 50 -1.17 -5.61 -6.86
N ILE A 51 -1.50 -5.33 -5.59
CA ILE A 51 -1.06 -6.10 -4.43
C ILE A 51 -2.03 -7.28 -4.23
N PRO A 52 -1.58 -8.54 -4.39
CA PRO A 52 -2.45 -9.69 -4.18
C PRO A 52 -2.96 -9.78 -2.74
N GLY A 53 -4.24 -10.12 -2.57
CA GLY A 53 -4.88 -10.23 -1.26
C GLY A 53 -5.23 -8.89 -0.57
N PHE A 54 -4.85 -7.75 -1.15
CA PHE A 54 -5.16 -6.41 -0.62
C PHE A 54 -6.56 -5.92 -1.00
N PRO A 55 -7.21 -5.13 -0.13
CA PRO A 55 -8.48 -4.50 -0.46
C PRO A 55 -8.28 -3.33 -1.43
N VAL A 56 -9.25 -3.14 -2.33
CA VAL A 56 -9.28 -1.99 -3.24
C VAL A 56 -10.01 -0.83 -2.57
N SER A 57 -9.38 0.35 -2.57
CA SER A 57 -10.03 1.57 -2.07
C SER A 57 -11.19 1.98 -2.97
N THR A 58 -12.35 2.24 -2.37
CA THR A 58 -13.56 2.74 -3.05
C THR A 58 -14.00 4.11 -2.57
N ALA A 59 -13.36 4.66 -1.53
CA ALA A 59 -13.72 5.93 -0.93
C ALA A 59 -13.27 7.12 -1.81
N PRO A 60 -14.12 8.13 -2.03
CA PRO A 60 -13.74 9.34 -2.73
C PRO A 60 -12.52 10.01 -2.09
N GLY A 61 -11.54 10.40 -2.90
CA GLY A 61 -10.31 11.04 -2.43
C GLY A 61 -9.24 10.09 -1.87
N HIS A 62 -9.50 8.79 -1.75
CA HIS A 62 -8.49 7.79 -1.37
C HIS A 62 -7.86 7.17 -2.62
N LYS A 63 -6.64 7.60 -2.97
CA LYS A 63 -5.93 7.12 -4.17
C LYS A 63 -5.71 5.59 -4.17
N GLY A 64 -5.59 4.98 -2.99
CA GLY A 64 -5.41 3.53 -2.85
C GLY A 64 -4.02 3.08 -3.31
N ASN A 65 -2.98 3.76 -2.82
CA ASN A 65 -1.58 3.47 -3.13
C ASN A 65 -0.80 3.28 -1.83
N LEU A 66 0.20 2.40 -1.89
CA LEU A 66 1.31 2.30 -0.96
C LEU A 66 2.51 3.06 -1.51
#